data_AF-A0A1D2MLU7-F1
#
_entry.id   AF-A0A1D2MLU7-F1
#
_cell.length_a   1.000
_cell.length_b   1.000
_cell.length_c   1.000
_cell.angle_alpha   90.00
_cell.angle_beta   90.00
_cell.angle_gamma   90.00
#
_symmetry.space_group_name_H-M   'P 1'
#
loop_
_entity.id
_entity.type
_entity.pdbx_description
1 polymer ?
#
loop_
_entity_poly.entity_id
_entity_poly.type
_entity_poly.pdbx_seq_one_letter_code
_entity_poly.pdbx_strand_id
1 'polypeptide(L)'
;MAGGTGAIIKELEHEIETLNTPDFKSAMNWLQFLTSLLETYQDLEDPEAQEIIKEWWHERNLIRKKTKAIFNAQFGSLFRTHLNPTFFSKRLFRFADIYTSSVTNLIKYSTRHTFYPRRGEFLNSASSLPHEYRSWFN
;
A
#
# COMPACT_ATOMS: atom_id res chain seq x y z
N MET A 1 24.40 24.18 -4.72
CA MET A 1 23.21 23.49 -5.27
C MET A 1 23.13 22.14 -4.60
N ALA A 2 22.09 21.86 -3.82
CA ALA A 2 21.85 20.48 -3.39
C ALA A 2 21.45 19.71 -4.66
N GLY A 3 22.23 18.70 -5.03
CA GLY A 3 21.90 17.86 -6.18
C GLY A 3 20.66 17.03 -5.87
N GLY A 4 19.68 17.02 -6.78
CA GLY A 4 18.54 16.12 -6.67
C GLY A 4 19.02 14.67 -6.86
N THR A 5 18.64 13.78 -5.95
CA THR A 5 19.01 12.36 -6.00
C THR A 5 17.84 11.53 -6.52
N GLY A 6 18.08 10.75 -7.57
CA GLY A 6 17.11 9.80 -8.11
C GLY A 6 17.47 8.36 -7.77
N ALA A 7 16.46 7.54 -7.47
CA ALA A 7 16.62 6.10 -7.22
C ALA A 7 15.93 5.26 -8.30
N ILE A 8 16.61 4.19 -8.74
CA ILE A 8 16.05 3.19 -9.66
C ILE A 8 15.78 1.90 -8.87
N ILE A 9 14.53 1.45 -8.86
CA ILE A 9 14.06 0.29 -8.07
C ILE A 9 13.27 -0.62 -8.99
N LYS A 10 13.90 -1.71 -9.45
CA LYS A 10 13.30 -2.60 -10.46
C LYS A 10 12.01 -3.26 -9.95
N GLU A 11 11.97 -3.56 -8.66
CA GLU A 11 10.85 -4.19 -7.96
C GLU A 11 9.59 -3.32 -7.95
N LEU A 12 9.73 -2.00 -8.16
CA LEU A 12 8.62 -1.05 -8.14
C LEU A 12 7.55 -1.39 -9.19
N GLU A 13 7.95 -1.79 -10.39
CA GLU A 13 7.01 -2.07 -11.48
C GLU A 13 6.13 -3.27 -11.16
N HIS A 14 6.74 -4.37 -10.72
CA HIS A 14 6.03 -5.56 -10.30
C HIS A 14 5.09 -5.30 -9.12
N GLU A 15 5.50 -4.48 -8.14
CA GLU A 15 4.62 -4.10 -7.04
C GLU A 15 3.44 -3.23 -7.52
N ILE A 16 3.66 -2.26 -8.40
CA ILE A 16 2.58 -1.44 -8.97
C ILE A 16 1.58 -2.30 -9.75
N GLU A 17 2.07 -3.24 -10.56
CA GLU A 17 1.22 -4.17 -11.32
C GLU A 17 0.36 -5.02 -10.38
N THR A 18 0.98 -5.60 -9.35
CA THR A 18 0.33 -6.40 -8.32
C THR A 18 -0.77 -5.63 -7.61
N LEU A 19 -0.46 -4.41 -7.15
CA LEU A 19 -1.41 -3.51 -6.48
C LEU A 19 -2.57 -3.10 -7.40
N ASN A 20 -2.35 -3.09 -8.72
CA ASN A 20 -3.36 -2.68 -9.68
C ASN A 20 -4.30 -3.80 -10.12
N THR A 21 -4.01 -5.05 -9.79
CA THR A 21 -4.89 -6.18 -10.11
C THR A 21 -6.26 -6.02 -9.44
N PRO A 22 -7.37 -6.35 -10.15
CA PRO A 22 -8.72 -6.27 -9.58
C PRO A 22 -8.86 -7.11 -8.31
N ASP A 23 -8.27 -8.30 -8.29
CA ASP A 23 -8.31 -9.21 -7.15
C ASP A 23 -7.67 -8.62 -5.90
N PHE A 24 -6.51 -7.96 -6.04
CA PHE A 24 -5.85 -7.31 -4.93
C PHE A 24 -6.67 -6.14 -4.40
N LYS A 25 -7.25 -5.33 -5.30
CA LYS A 25 -8.11 -4.20 -4.93
C LYS A 25 -9.36 -4.65 -4.17
N SER A 26 -10.07 -5.64 -4.71
CA SER A 26 -11.25 -6.22 -4.07
C SER A 26 -10.91 -6.83 -2.71
N ALA A 27 -9.79 -7.55 -2.61
CA ALA A 27 -9.32 -8.11 -1.35
C ALA A 27 -9.00 -7.03 -0.31
N MET A 28 -8.38 -5.92 -0.74
CA MET A 28 -8.06 -4.82 0.16
C MET A 28 -9.29 -4.04 0.63
N ASN A 29 -10.23 -3.77 -0.28
CA ASN A 29 -11.52 -3.14 0.06
C ASN A 29 -12.29 -4.00 1.06
N TRP A 30 -12.35 -5.31 0.82
CA TRP A 30 -13.02 -6.24 1.72
C TRP A 30 -12.33 -6.32 3.09
N LEU A 31 -10.98 -6.31 3.11
CA LEU A 31 -10.22 -6.25 4.36
C LEU A 31 -10.51 -4.98 5.18
N GLN A 32 -10.66 -3.84 4.50
CA GLN A 32 -11.01 -2.57 5.14
C GLN A 32 -12.44 -2.62 5.69
N PHE A 33 -13.39 -3.13 4.92
CA PHE A 33 -14.77 -3.31 5.34
C PHE A 33 -14.90 -4.22 6.57
N LEU A 34 -14.30 -5.41 6.54
CA LEU A 34 -14.27 -6.32 7.69
C LEU A 34 -13.62 -5.70 8.92
N THR A 35 -12.58 -4.89 8.74
CA THR A 35 -11.93 -4.18 9.86
C THR A 35 -12.88 -3.16 10.47
N SER A 36 -13.63 -2.40 9.66
CA SER A 36 -14.63 -1.45 10.16
C SER A 36 -15.79 -2.12 10.89
N LEU A 37 -16.25 -3.29 10.40
CA LEU A 37 -17.27 -4.07 11.10
C LEU A 37 -16.78 -4.54 12.47
N LEU A 38 -15.57 -5.12 12.52
CA LEU A 38 -14.97 -5.57 13.78
C LEU A 38 -14.76 -4.42 14.76
N GLU A 39 -14.26 -3.27 14.30
CA GLU A 39 -14.11 -2.07 15.15
C GLU A 39 -15.45 -1.59 15.74
N THR A 40 -16.55 -1.75 15.01
CA THR A 40 -17.89 -1.30 15.43
C THR A 40 -18.58 -2.29 16.36
N TYR A 41 -18.40 -3.60 16.15
CA TYR A 41 -19.23 -4.64 16.76
C TYR A 41 -18.50 -5.57 17.74
N GLN A 42 -17.17 -5.44 17.91
CA GLN A 42 -16.36 -6.32 18.77
C GLN A 42 -16.86 -6.46 20.22
N ASP A 43 -17.52 -5.45 20.77
CA ASP A 43 -17.96 -5.41 22.17
C ASP A 43 -19.37 -5.99 22.41
N LEU A 44 -20.03 -6.53 21.37
CA LEU A 44 -21.35 -7.14 21.52
C LEU A 44 -21.28 -8.47 22.28
N GLU A 45 -21.96 -8.61 23.42
CA GLU A 45 -21.93 -9.82 24.25
C GLU A 45 -22.92 -10.92 23.81
N ASP A 46 -23.75 -10.64 22.81
CA ASP A 46 -24.75 -11.60 22.33
C ASP A 46 -24.08 -12.86 21.71
N PRO A 47 -24.49 -14.08 22.10
CA PRO A 47 -23.85 -15.31 21.62
C PRO A 47 -23.91 -15.51 20.10
N GLU A 48 -24.98 -15.07 19.43
CA GLU A 48 -25.12 -15.17 17.97
C GLU A 48 -24.18 -14.16 17.28
N ALA A 49 -24.13 -12.93 17.81
CA ALA A 49 -23.19 -11.91 17.34
C ALA A 49 -21.72 -12.35 17.50
N GLN A 50 -21.37 -13.00 18.61
CA GLN A 50 -20.01 -13.49 18.87
C GLN A 50 -19.54 -14.56 17.86
N GLU A 51 -20.43 -15.43 17.39
CA GLU A 51 -20.08 -16.39 16.33
C GLU A 51 -19.80 -15.68 15.00
N ILE A 52 -20.63 -14.70 14.61
CA ILE A 52 -20.42 -13.90 13.40
C ILE A 52 -19.09 -13.13 13.48
N ILE A 53 -18.77 -12.54 14.64
CA ILE A 53 -17.51 -11.81 14.85
C ILE A 53 -16.30 -12.74 14.67
N LYS A 54 -16.37 -13.99 15.16
CA LYS A 54 -15.31 -14.99 14.95
C LYS A 54 -15.15 -15.34 13.47
N GLU A 55 -16.25 -15.47 12.72
CA GLU A 55 -16.21 -15.71 11.28
C GLU A 55 -15.53 -14.56 10.54
N TRP A 56 -15.91 -13.31 10.81
CA TRP A 56 -15.27 -12.13 10.25
C TRP A 56 -13.77 -12.07 10.59
N TRP A 57 -13.39 -12.43 11.80
CA TRP A 57 -11.99 -12.48 12.21
C TRP A 57 -11.21 -13.55 11.44
N HIS A 58 -11.80 -14.73 11.23
CA HIS A 58 -11.22 -15.81 10.43
C HIS A 58 -11.04 -15.39 8.97
N GLU A 59 -12.09 -14.85 8.37
CA GLU A 59 -12.09 -14.38 6.99
C GLU A 59 -11.05 -13.28 6.77
N ARG A 60 -11.01 -12.29 7.67
CA ARG A 60 -9.99 -11.23 7.68
C ARG A 60 -8.58 -11.82 7.66
N ASN A 61 -8.31 -12.87 8.44
CA ASN A 61 -7.01 -13.50 8.47
C ASN A 61 -6.68 -14.31 7.21
N LEU A 62 -7.66 -14.96 6.59
CA LEU A 62 -7.46 -15.63 5.30
C LEU A 62 -7.08 -14.62 4.21
N ILE A 63 -7.79 -13.49 4.15
CA ILE A 63 -7.50 -12.41 3.20
C ILE A 63 -6.09 -11.87 3.43
N ARG A 64 -5.70 -11.59 4.69
CA ARG A 64 -4.34 -11.13 5.05
C ARG A 64 -3.25 -12.10 4.59
N LYS A 65 -3.48 -13.41 4.73
CA LYS A 65 -2.53 -14.44 4.29
C LYS A 65 -2.44 -14.48 2.77
N LYS A 66 -3.59 -14.45 2.08
CA LYS A 66 -3.68 -14.47 0.62
C LYS A 66 -2.97 -13.24 0.02
N THR A 67 -3.26 -12.04 0.51
CA THR A 67 -2.65 -10.81 -0.02
C THR A 67 -1.16 -10.72 0.24
N LYS A 68 -0.67 -11.25 1.38
CA LYS A 68 0.76 -11.34 1.66
C LYS A 68 1.49 -12.31 0.71
N ALA A 69 0.85 -13.42 0.34
CA ALA A 69 1.43 -14.45 -0.53
C ALA A 69 1.56 -14.03 -2.00
N ILE A 70 0.91 -12.94 -2.42
CA ILE A 70 1.03 -12.40 -3.78
C ILE A 70 2.40 -11.70 -3.97
N PHE A 71 2.96 -11.16 -2.90
CA PHE A 71 4.32 -10.63 -2.91
C PHE A 71 5.34 -11.74 -2.69
N ASN A 72 6.63 -11.38 -2.64
CA ASN A 72 7.70 -12.32 -2.38
C ASN A 72 7.40 -13.18 -1.14
N ALA A 73 7.40 -14.51 -1.29
CA ALA A 73 6.99 -15.43 -0.23
C ALA A 73 7.89 -15.38 1.02
N GLN A 74 9.15 -14.98 0.88
CA GLN A 74 10.13 -14.92 1.97
C GLN A 74 10.14 -13.56 2.67
N PHE A 75 10.05 -12.47 1.90
CA PHE A 75 10.24 -11.10 2.42
C PHE A 75 8.99 -10.22 2.37
N GLY A 76 7.96 -10.59 1.61
CA GLY A 76 6.77 -9.77 1.37
C GLY A 76 7.06 -8.60 0.42
N SER A 77 6.26 -7.53 0.52
CA SER A 77 6.50 -6.29 -0.22
C SER A 77 7.79 -5.63 0.27
N LEU A 78 8.60 -5.14 -0.67
CA LEU A 78 9.79 -4.35 -0.39
C LEU A 78 9.41 -3.05 0.30
N PHE A 79 8.24 -2.50 0.00
CA PHE A 79 7.85 -1.19 0.46
C PHE A 79 6.96 -1.18 1.71
N ARG A 80 6.18 -2.23 1.98
CA ARG A 80 5.30 -2.31 3.17
C ARG A 80 5.25 -3.65 3.89
N THR A 81 4.92 -3.55 5.17
CA THR A 81 4.41 -4.65 5.98
C THR A 81 3.12 -4.21 6.68
N HIS A 82 1.99 -4.78 6.26
CA HIS A 82 0.66 -4.31 6.66
C HIS A 82 0.49 -2.81 6.36
N LEU A 83 0.20 -2.00 7.39
CA LEU A 83 0.01 -0.56 7.26
C LEU A 83 1.34 0.22 7.31
N ASN A 84 2.44 -0.44 7.70
CA ASN A 84 3.69 0.23 8.01
C ASN A 84 4.66 0.21 6.82
N PRO A 85 5.33 1.33 6.50
CA PRO A 85 6.40 1.33 5.53
C PRO A 85 7.62 0.56 6.07
N THR A 86 8.29 -0.18 5.19
CA THR A 86 9.53 -0.89 5.54
C THR A 86 10.67 0.10 5.83
N PHE A 87 11.74 -0.42 6.43
CA PHE A 87 12.97 0.35 6.59
C PHE A 87 13.51 0.86 5.25
N PHE A 88 13.39 0.05 4.19
CA PHE A 88 13.75 0.43 2.82
C PHE A 88 12.94 1.67 2.37
N SER A 89 11.61 1.65 2.48
CA SER A 89 10.77 2.81 2.14
C SER A 89 11.13 4.07 2.92
N LYS A 90 11.36 3.95 4.23
CA LYS A 90 11.76 5.08 5.07
C LYS A 90 13.10 5.69 4.62
N ARG A 91 14.08 4.85 4.25
CA ARG A 91 15.35 5.34 3.70
C ARG A 91 15.15 5.95 2.31
N LEU A 92 14.39 5.30 1.44
CA LEU A 92 14.11 5.79 0.10
C LEU A 92 13.56 7.21 0.12
N PHE A 93 12.55 7.47 0.95
CA PHE A 93 11.96 8.81 1.10
C PHE A 93 12.91 9.87 1.66
N ARG A 94 13.94 9.45 2.40
CA ARG A 94 14.94 10.37 2.95
C ARG A 94 16.05 10.70 1.95
N PHE A 95 16.40 9.76 1.08
CA PHE A 95 17.60 9.84 0.24
C PHE A 95 17.32 10.08 -1.25
N ALA A 96 16.08 9.92 -1.70
CA ALA A 96 15.73 10.13 -3.10
C ALA A 96 14.58 11.13 -3.22
N ASP A 97 14.78 12.17 -4.03
CA ASP A 97 13.75 13.14 -4.41
C ASP A 97 12.76 12.53 -5.40
N ILE A 98 13.25 11.64 -6.26
CA ILE A 98 12.46 10.87 -7.22
C ILE A 98 12.87 9.40 -7.18
N TYR A 99 11.91 8.51 -7.38
CA TYR A 99 12.20 7.09 -7.55
C TYR A 99 11.33 6.52 -8.68
N THR A 100 11.88 5.58 -9.44
CA THR A 100 11.18 4.96 -10.59
C THR A 100 11.73 3.56 -10.86
N SER A 101 11.02 2.73 -11.65
CA SER A 101 11.49 1.38 -12.00
C SER A 101 12.63 1.38 -13.02
N SER A 102 12.64 2.38 -13.91
CA SER A 102 13.62 2.52 -14.97
C SER A 102 13.86 3.99 -15.30
N VAL A 103 15.11 4.32 -15.68
CA VAL A 103 15.49 5.66 -16.18
C VAL A 103 14.67 6.04 -17.40
N THR A 104 14.26 5.06 -18.22
CA THR A 104 13.47 5.30 -19.43
C THR A 104 12.11 5.94 -19.12
N ASN A 105 11.59 5.79 -17.90
CA ASN A 105 10.36 6.46 -17.49
C ASN A 105 10.51 7.99 -17.46
N LEU A 106 11.72 8.51 -17.27
CA LEU A 106 12.01 9.94 -17.27
C LEU A 106 12.05 10.55 -18.68
N ILE A 107 12.26 9.73 -19.72
CA ILE A 107 12.29 10.19 -21.13
C ILE A 107 10.93 10.78 -21.55
N LYS A 108 9.85 10.39 -20.86
CA LYS A 108 8.49 10.90 -21.11
C LYS A 108 8.29 12.35 -20.66
N TYR A 109 9.26 12.96 -19.98
CA TYR A 109 9.17 14.31 -19.43
C TYR A 109 10.11 15.27 -20.15
N SER A 110 9.72 16.54 -20.23
CA SER A 110 10.58 17.61 -20.73
C SER A 110 11.77 17.85 -19.81
N THR A 111 12.90 18.31 -20.35
CA THR A 111 14.08 18.73 -19.58
C THR A 111 13.81 19.93 -18.66
N ARG A 112 12.70 20.64 -18.87
CA ARG A 112 12.22 21.74 -18.02
C ARG A 112 11.09 21.33 -17.07
N HIS A 113 10.79 20.03 -16.97
CA HIS A 113 9.70 19.55 -16.15
C HIS A 113 9.99 19.77 -14.66
N THR A 114 8.99 20.28 -13.95
CA THR A 114 9.05 20.45 -12.49
C THR A 114 8.11 19.42 -11.85
N PHE A 115 8.68 18.50 -11.07
CA PHE A 115 7.91 17.52 -10.32
C PHE A 115 7.37 18.15 -9.03
N TYR A 116 6.06 18.08 -8.84
CA TYR A 116 5.40 18.54 -7.61
C TYR A 116 4.97 17.32 -6.79
N PRO A 117 5.63 17.03 -5.64
CA PRO A 117 5.21 15.93 -4.79
C PRO A 117 3.83 16.22 -4.22
N ARG A 118 2.90 15.27 -4.35
CA ARG A 118 1.60 15.37 -3.69
C ARG A 118 1.83 15.22 -2.18
N ARG A 119 1.42 16.22 -1.40
CA ARG A 119 1.36 16.09 0.05
C ARG A 119 0.18 15.18 0.36
N GLY A 120 0.43 14.00 0.93
CA GLY A 120 -0.65 13.19 1.51
C GLY A 120 -1.38 14.05 2.54
N GLU A 121 -2.69 14.18 2.40
CA GLU A 121 -3.50 14.99 3.31
C GLU A 121 -3.24 14.56 4.76
N PHE A 122 -2.85 15.53 5.57
CA PHE A 122 -2.35 15.36 6.91
C PHE A 122 -3.52 15.15 7.87
N LEU A 123 -4.15 13.97 7.83
CA LEU A 123 -4.86 13.31 8.93
C LEU A 123 -5.37 11.96 8.40
N ASN A 124 -5.03 10.86 9.08
CA ASN A 124 -5.57 9.50 8.90
C ASN A 124 -5.03 8.66 7.72
N SER A 125 -4.35 9.26 6.72
CA SER A 125 -3.87 8.58 5.49
C SER A 125 -2.35 8.54 5.30
N ALA A 126 -1.56 8.83 6.35
CA ALA A 126 -0.09 8.87 6.33
C ALA A 126 0.62 7.54 5.92
N SER A 127 -0.16 6.53 5.58
CA SER A 127 0.25 5.17 5.22
C SER A 127 -0.02 4.83 3.75
N SER A 128 -0.06 5.78 2.82
CA SER A 128 -0.05 5.47 1.38
C SER A 128 1.23 5.97 0.71
N LEU A 129 1.98 5.07 0.05
CA LEU A 129 3.19 5.44 -0.68
C LEU A 129 2.78 6.14 -1.97
N PRO A 130 3.64 6.99 -2.56
CA PRO A 130 3.28 7.73 -3.77
C PRO A 130 2.87 6.84 -4.95
N HIS A 131 3.30 5.56 -4.97
CA HIS A 131 2.95 4.58 -5.99
C HIS A 131 1.74 3.70 -5.64
N GLU A 132 1.24 3.77 -4.40
CA GLU A 132 0.05 3.05 -3.93
C GLU A 132 -1.23 3.87 -4.10
N TYR A 133 -1.09 5.19 -4.32
CA TYR A 133 -2.25 6.08 -4.43
C TYR A 133 -2.91 5.96 -5.81
N ARG A 134 -3.98 5.16 -5.88
CA ARG A 134 -5.08 5.39 -6.81
C ARG A 134 -6.33 5.65 -5.97
N SER A 135 -7.02 6.75 -6.26
CA SER A 135 -8.33 7.07 -5.67
C SER A 135 -9.21 5.82 -5.70
N TRP A 136 -9.64 5.37 -4.52
CA TRP A 136 -10.59 4.25 -4.36
C TRP A 136 -12.03 4.67 -4.73
N PHE A 137 -12.21 5.91 -5.17
CA PHE A 137 -13.42 6.43 -5.80
C PHE A 137 -13.07 6.96 -7.19
N ASN A 138 -13.41 6.19 -8.21
CA ASN A 138 -13.69 6.63 -9.58
C ASN A 138 -14.71 5.66 -10.16
#